data_AF-A0A174HCM0-F1
#
_entry.id   AF-A0A174HCM0-F1
#
_cell.length_a   1.000
_cell.length_b   1.000
_cell.length_c   1.000
_cell.angle_alpha   90.00
_cell.angle_beta   90.00
_cell.angle_gamma   90.00
#
_symmetry.space_group_name_H-M   'P 1'
#
loop_
_entity.id
_entity.type
_entity.pdbx_description
1 polymer ?
#
loop_
_entity_poly.entity_id
_entity_poly.type
_entity_poly.pdbx_seq_one_letter_code
_entity_poly.pdbx_strand_id
1 'polypeptide(L)'
;MGIPFGTYIYSYATSMAQAESEAQHVLRCVKGYKLSYPIYLDLEHAGTEAGAVERAKRFGDIIEAAGYWCGIYANLSWWNNYLPGLDRFTKWIAQYNSQCDYNGKNKDMWQYSSTGRVAGIGGNVDMNECYRDLPAEIKGGSGKPSTPKPTPAPAPAPQPAKTHTVKSGETLSEIANRYGTTYQHLAAINGISNPNLIYAGQVLKIDGTAAATKTYTVKGGDTLSGIAAKYNTTYQKLAQINGISNPNLVHPGQVIKLG
;
A
#
# COMPACT_ATOMS: atom_id res chain seq x y z
N MET A 1 6.33 30.62 -5.95
CA MET A 1 7.68 30.80 -6.51
C MET A 1 7.92 30.06 -7.82
N GLY A 2 7.04 29.14 -8.26
CA GLY A 2 7.15 28.53 -9.59
C GLY A 2 8.31 27.52 -9.77
N ILE A 3 9.08 27.29 -8.70
CA ILE A 3 10.20 26.34 -8.69
C ILE A 3 9.64 24.91 -8.83
N PRO A 4 10.05 24.15 -9.86
CA PRO A 4 9.69 22.73 -10.00
C PRO A 4 10.15 21.92 -8.78
N PHE A 5 9.30 21.03 -8.28
CA PHE A 5 9.64 20.20 -7.12
C PHE A 5 9.02 18.81 -7.20
N GLY A 6 9.59 17.89 -6.43
CA GLY A 6 9.07 16.54 -6.17
C GLY A 6 9.16 16.27 -4.67
N THR A 7 9.04 15.00 -4.28
CA THR A 7 9.24 14.57 -2.89
C THR A 7 9.93 13.23 -2.85
N TYR A 8 10.51 12.88 -1.72
CA TYR A 8 10.98 11.54 -1.43
C TYR A 8 10.42 11.06 -0.09
N ILE A 9 10.51 9.75 0.15
CA ILE A 9 10.33 9.14 1.46
C ILE A 9 11.48 8.20 1.75
N TYR A 10 12.12 8.37 2.91
CA TYR A 10 13.09 7.43 3.45
C TYR A 10 12.37 6.16 3.90
N SER A 11 12.65 5.04 3.26
CA SER A 11 11.97 3.77 3.54
C SER A 11 12.59 3.03 4.71
N TYR A 12 11.74 2.56 5.63
CA TYR A 12 12.10 1.59 6.67
C TYR A 12 11.39 0.24 6.42
N ALA A 13 10.73 0.08 5.29
CA ALA A 13 9.89 -1.07 5.03
C ALA A 13 10.74 -2.35 4.94
N THR A 14 10.41 -3.34 5.77
CA THR A 14 10.91 -4.73 5.70
C THR A 14 9.83 -5.69 5.18
N SER A 15 8.61 -5.19 4.99
CA SER A 15 7.46 -5.97 4.51
C SER A 15 6.66 -5.23 3.45
N MET A 16 5.90 -5.98 2.64
CA MET A 16 5.01 -5.40 1.62
C MET A 16 3.97 -4.45 2.23
N ALA A 17 3.38 -4.81 3.37
CA ALA A 17 2.39 -3.97 4.06
C ALA A 17 2.98 -2.62 4.50
N GLN A 18 4.25 -2.59 4.94
CA GLN A 18 4.92 -1.33 5.26
C GLN A 18 5.20 -0.50 4.01
N ALA A 19 5.63 -1.10 2.91
CA ALA A 19 5.83 -0.38 1.64
C ALA A 19 4.52 0.23 1.12
N GLU A 20 3.40 -0.48 1.24
CA GLU A 20 2.07 0.07 0.94
C GLU A 20 1.69 1.22 1.87
N SER A 21 1.97 1.08 3.17
CA SER A 21 1.72 2.13 4.17
C SER A 21 2.53 3.40 3.89
N GLU A 22 3.80 3.26 3.50
CA GLU A 22 4.68 4.34 3.08
C GLU A 22 4.15 5.05 1.83
N ALA A 23 3.77 4.30 0.78
CA ALA A 23 3.15 4.87 -0.41
C ALA A 23 1.88 5.68 -0.07
N GLN A 24 1.00 5.11 0.74
CA GLN A 24 -0.21 5.80 1.19
C GLN A 24 0.09 7.03 2.05
N HIS A 25 1.16 7.00 2.86
CA HIS A 25 1.61 8.16 3.61
C HIS A 25 2.03 9.29 2.68
N VAL A 26 2.87 9.01 1.69
CA VAL A 26 3.30 10.04 0.73
C VAL A 26 2.11 10.62 -0.02
N LEU A 27 1.19 9.77 -0.52
CA LEU A 27 -0.02 10.23 -1.22
C LEU A 27 -0.89 11.17 -0.37
N ARG A 28 -0.97 10.96 0.95
CA ARG A 28 -1.63 11.89 1.87
C ARG A 28 -0.89 13.23 1.94
N CYS A 29 0.43 13.21 2.02
CA CYS A 29 1.27 14.41 2.15
C CYS A 29 1.28 15.25 0.86
N VAL A 30 1.26 14.62 -0.32
CA VAL A 30 1.27 15.34 -1.61
C VAL A 30 -0.11 15.71 -2.13
N LYS A 31 -1.18 15.40 -1.39
CA LYS A 31 -2.55 15.68 -1.82
C LYS A 31 -2.74 17.18 -2.10
N GLY A 32 -3.15 17.50 -3.33
CA GLY A 32 -3.38 18.87 -3.77
C GLY A 32 -2.15 19.57 -4.35
N TYR A 33 -0.99 18.93 -4.35
CA TYR A 33 0.22 19.44 -4.98
C TYR A 33 0.37 18.92 -6.41
N LYS A 34 0.89 19.78 -7.30
CA LYS A 34 1.28 19.41 -8.66
C LYS A 34 2.79 19.25 -8.73
N LEU A 35 3.26 18.01 -8.66
CA LEU A 35 4.68 17.71 -8.69
C LEU A 35 5.22 17.85 -10.13
N SER A 36 6.44 18.38 -10.24
CA SER A 36 7.20 18.48 -11.48
C SER A 36 8.39 17.53 -11.50
N TYR A 37 8.62 16.81 -10.41
CA TYR A 37 9.56 15.69 -10.30
C TYR A 37 8.82 14.47 -9.75
N PRO A 38 9.36 13.25 -9.93
CA PRO A 38 8.80 12.03 -9.35
C PRO A 38 8.67 12.08 -7.83
N ILE A 39 7.85 11.16 -7.32
CA ILE A 39 7.90 10.72 -5.93
C ILE A 39 8.99 9.65 -5.85
N TYR A 40 10.07 9.94 -5.12
CA TYR A 40 11.17 9.00 -4.94
C TYR A 40 11.00 8.14 -3.70
N LEU A 41 11.21 6.82 -3.85
CA LEU A 41 11.44 5.93 -2.73
C LEU A 41 12.95 5.89 -2.46
N ASP A 42 13.36 6.33 -1.27
CA ASP A 42 14.75 6.32 -0.82
C ASP A 42 15.04 4.98 -0.10
N LEU A 43 15.95 4.21 -0.71
CA LEU A 43 16.37 2.88 -0.27
C LEU A 43 17.83 2.89 0.16
N GLU A 44 18.05 3.12 1.45
CA GLU A 44 19.39 3.08 2.04
C GLU A 44 19.46 2.54 3.47
N HIS A 45 18.32 2.10 4.03
CA HIS A 45 18.28 1.59 5.39
C HIS A 45 18.88 0.18 5.50
N ALA A 46 19.92 0.04 6.31
CA ALA A 46 20.55 -1.26 6.56
C ALA A 46 19.54 -2.28 7.11
N GLY A 47 19.61 -3.52 6.62
CA GLY A 47 18.69 -4.60 7.01
C GLY A 47 17.39 -4.63 6.20
N THR A 48 17.24 -3.76 5.20
CA THR A 48 16.08 -3.74 4.29
C THR A 48 16.43 -4.23 2.88
N GLU A 49 17.64 -4.71 2.62
CA GLU A 49 18.11 -5.10 1.29
C GLU A 49 17.27 -6.26 0.72
N ALA A 50 16.99 -7.26 1.57
CA ALA A 50 16.21 -8.43 1.18
C ALA A 50 14.76 -8.04 0.82
N GLY A 51 14.34 -8.34 -0.41
CA GLY A 51 13.01 -8.02 -0.93
C GLY A 51 12.78 -6.54 -1.27
N ALA A 52 13.84 -5.72 -1.31
CA ALA A 52 13.74 -4.29 -1.63
C ALA A 52 13.12 -4.04 -3.00
N VAL A 53 13.46 -4.87 -4.01
CA VAL A 53 12.94 -4.76 -5.38
C VAL A 53 11.42 -4.93 -5.43
N GLU A 54 10.88 -5.95 -4.76
CA GLU A 54 9.45 -6.23 -4.73
C GLU A 54 8.68 -5.11 -4.02
N ARG A 55 9.24 -4.59 -2.91
CA ARG A 55 8.66 -3.45 -2.19
C ARG A 55 8.70 -2.17 -3.01
N ALA A 56 9.80 -1.89 -3.70
CA ALA A 56 9.93 -0.76 -4.61
C ALA A 56 8.93 -0.83 -5.76
N LYS A 57 8.76 -2.01 -6.37
CA LYS A 57 7.74 -2.23 -7.42
C LYS A 57 6.34 -1.93 -6.90
N ARG A 58 5.99 -2.43 -5.71
CA ARG A 58 4.67 -2.21 -5.13
C ARG A 58 4.42 -0.76 -4.74
N PHE A 59 5.41 -0.11 -4.14
CA PHE A 59 5.35 1.32 -3.86
C PHE A 59 5.07 2.09 -5.16
N GLY A 60 5.86 1.82 -6.20
CA GLY A 60 5.69 2.47 -7.49
C GLY A 60 4.34 2.20 -8.16
N ASP A 61 3.81 0.97 -8.09
CA ASP A 61 2.47 0.67 -8.61
C ASP A 61 1.39 1.55 -7.98
N ILE A 62 1.47 1.79 -6.66
CA ILE A 62 0.51 2.63 -5.93
C ILE A 62 0.66 4.10 -6.31
N ILE A 63 1.90 4.59 -6.40
CA ILE A 63 2.21 5.96 -6.79
C ILE A 63 1.75 6.25 -8.23
N GLU A 64 2.07 5.35 -9.16
CA GLU A 64 1.68 5.45 -10.58
C GLU A 64 0.17 5.36 -10.76
N ALA A 65 -0.51 4.47 -10.03
CA ALA A 65 -1.97 4.38 -10.04
C ALA A 65 -2.65 5.65 -9.53
N ALA A 66 -2.00 6.39 -8.63
CA ALA A 66 -2.45 7.70 -8.16
C ALA A 66 -2.14 8.85 -9.15
N GLY A 67 -1.51 8.55 -10.29
CA GLY A 67 -1.23 9.50 -11.37
C GLY A 67 0.10 10.24 -11.22
N TYR A 68 0.96 9.83 -10.30
CA TYR A 68 2.29 10.42 -10.11
C TYR A 68 3.37 9.58 -10.78
N TRP A 69 4.48 10.21 -11.15
CA TRP A 69 5.68 9.47 -11.53
C TRP A 69 6.37 8.92 -10.27
N CYS A 70 6.92 7.70 -10.37
CA CYS A 70 7.71 7.09 -9.30
C CYS A 70 9.18 6.98 -9.72
N GLY A 71 10.06 7.29 -8.77
CA GLY A 71 11.51 7.11 -8.89
C GLY A 71 12.08 6.34 -7.72
N ILE A 72 13.29 5.82 -7.88
CA ILE A 72 14.05 5.16 -6.82
C ILE A 72 15.33 5.95 -6.59
N TYR A 73 15.60 6.27 -5.34
CA TYR A 73 16.87 6.80 -4.90
C TYR A 73 17.61 5.72 -4.12
N ALA A 74 18.91 5.56 -4.40
CA ALA A 74 19.82 4.73 -3.62
C ALA A 74 21.28 5.09 -3.93
N ASN A 75 22.19 4.73 -3.02
CA ASN A 75 23.62 4.84 -3.31
C ASN A 75 24.09 3.82 -4.36
N LEU A 76 25.26 4.06 -4.96
CA LEU A 76 25.83 3.21 -6.02
C LEU A 76 25.95 1.73 -5.59
N SER A 77 26.30 1.44 -4.33
CA SER A 77 26.42 0.06 -3.84
C SER A 77 25.07 -0.66 -3.86
N TRP A 78 24.01 0.01 -3.40
CA TRP A 78 22.66 -0.56 -3.45
C TRP A 78 22.19 -0.83 -4.87
N TRP A 79 22.43 0.12 -5.78
CA TRP A 79 22.10 -0.04 -7.19
C TRP A 79 22.80 -1.25 -7.83
N ASN A 80 24.07 -1.48 -7.50
CA ASN A 80 24.85 -2.56 -8.08
C ASN A 80 24.54 -3.93 -7.46
N ASN A 81 24.17 -3.98 -6.17
CA ASN A 81 24.10 -5.22 -5.41
C ASN A 81 22.68 -5.70 -5.11
N TYR A 82 21.70 -4.81 -4.99
CA TYR A 82 20.39 -5.14 -4.42
C TYR A 82 19.18 -4.77 -5.29
N LEU A 83 19.35 -3.94 -6.33
CA LEU A 83 18.23 -3.32 -7.04
C LEU A 83 18.08 -3.72 -8.53
N PRO A 84 18.21 -5.00 -8.93
CA PRO A 84 17.98 -5.40 -10.31
C PRO A 84 16.49 -5.26 -10.71
N GLY A 85 16.24 -4.98 -12.00
CA GLY A 85 14.90 -5.03 -12.58
C GLY A 85 13.96 -3.89 -12.20
N LEU A 86 14.52 -2.70 -11.91
CA LEU A 86 13.78 -1.47 -11.61
C LEU A 86 13.83 -0.44 -12.76
N ASP A 87 14.15 -0.86 -13.99
CA ASP A 87 14.33 0.04 -15.15
C ASP A 87 13.06 0.80 -15.56
N ARG A 88 11.89 0.39 -15.06
CA ARG A 88 10.62 1.12 -15.19
C ARG A 88 10.67 2.49 -14.52
N PHE A 89 11.35 2.58 -13.37
CA PHE A 89 11.36 3.78 -12.55
C PHE A 89 12.53 4.69 -12.91
N THR A 90 12.34 5.99 -12.71
CA THR A 90 13.46 6.94 -12.84
C THR A 90 14.50 6.65 -11.74
N LYS A 91 15.80 6.71 -12.07
CA LYS A 91 16.87 6.41 -11.11
C LYS A 91 17.59 7.67 -10.66
N TRP A 92 17.70 7.81 -9.35
CA TRP A 92 18.51 8.81 -8.69
C TRP A 92 19.64 8.10 -7.93
N ILE A 93 20.86 8.27 -8.40
CA ILE A 93 22.04 7.56 -7.90
C ILE A 93 22.80 8.49 -6.95
N ALA A 94 23.10 8.06 -5.73
CA ALA A 94 24.03 8.76 -4.86
C ALA A 94 25.45 8.19 -4.97
N GLN A 95 26.40 9.07 -5.29
CA GLN A 95 27.84 8.77 -5.26
C GLN A 95 28.62 10.09 -5.17
N TYR A 96 29.30 10.33 -4.05
CA TYR A 96 30.10 11.54 -3.87
C TYR A 96 31.48 11.37 -4.52
N ASN A 97 31.56 11.69 -5.81
CA ASN A 97 32.75 11.55 -6.64
C ASN A 97 32.79 12.66 -7.70
N SER A 98 33.87 12.78 -8.47
CA SER A 98 33.96 13.74 -9.57
C SER A 98 33.10 13.38 -10.79
N GLN A 99 32.63 12.13 -10.87
CA GLN A 99 31.71 11.63 -11.88
C GLN A 99 30.86 10.49 -11.29
N CYS A 100 29.69 10.24 -11.90
CA CYS A 100 28.86 9.09 -11.53
C CYS A 100 29.27 7.85 -12.32
N ASP A 101 29.80 6.86 -11.61
CA ASP A 101 30.32 5.59 -12.15
C ASP A 101 29.22 4.53 -12.39
N TYR A 102 27.95 4.87 -12.16
CA TYR A 102 26.84 3.97 -12.47
C TYR A 102 26.79 3.68 -13.97
N ASN A 103 27.00 2.42 -14.33
CA ASN A 103 27.05 1.92 -15.71
C ASN A 103 25.74 1.27 -16.18
N GLY A 104 24.72 1.25 -15.32
CA GLY A 104 23.39 0.73 -15.65
C GLY A 104 22.58 1.67 -16.54
N LYS A 105 21.46 1.17 -17.06
CA LYS A 105 20.54 1.97 -17.88
C LYS A 105 19.83 3.04 -17.06
N ASN A 106 19.44 4.12 -17.71
CA ASN A 106 18.55 5.17 -17.17
C ASN A 106 19.11 5.86 -15.91
N LYS A 107 20.28 6.48 -16.01
CA LYS A 107 20.81 7.40 -14.99
C LYS A 107 20.12 8.76 -15.15
N ASP A 108 18.98 8.97 -14.49
CA ASP A 108 18.18 10.21 -14.66
C ASP A 108 18.68 11.36 -13.76
N MET A 109 19.18 11.05 -12.56
CA MET A 109 19.70 12.03 -11.61
C MET A 109 20.88 11.46 -10.81
N TRP A 110 21.84 12.31 -10.47
CA TRP A 110 23.01 11.97 -9.67
C TRP A 110 23.17 12.93 -8.51
N GLN A 111 23.19 12.41 -7.27
CA GLN A 111 23.60 13.15 -6.09
C GLN A 111 25.11 13.05 -5.91
N TYR A 112 25.82 14.17 -6.11
CA TYR A 112 27.28 14.22 -6.15
C TYR A 112 27.92 14.82 -4.90
N SER A 113 27.12 15.43 -4.01
CA SER A 113 27.60 16.00 -2.75
C SER A 113 26.47 16.08 -1.73
N SER A 114 26.81 15.96 -0.44
CA SER A 114 25.94 16.29 0.70
C SER A 114 26.36 17.52 1.47
N THR A 115 27.36 18.25 0.98
CA THR A 115 28.00 19.37 1.68
C THR A 115 27.98 20.66 0.86
N GLY A 116 27.09 20.72 -0.13
CA GLY A 116 26.90 21.88 -0.97
C GLY A 116 26.40 23.11 -0.22
N ARG A 117 26.44 24.23 -0.94
CA ARG A 117 26.00 25.55 -0.46
C ARG A 117 25.16 26.20 -1.55
N VAL A 118 23.96 26.63 -1.19
CA VAL A 118 23.08 27.41 -2.06
C VAL A 118 22.67 28.67 -1.32
N ALA A 119 22.84 29.82 -1.96
CA ALA A 119 22.45 31.10 -1.36
C ALA A 119 20.97 31.07 -0.95
N GLY A 120 20.68 31.49 0.28
CA GLY A 120 19.34 31.44 0.86
C GLY A 120 19.00 30.15 1.61
N ILE A 121 19.87 29.12 1.59
CA ILE A 121 19.71 27.92 2.42
C ILE A 121 20.85 27.87 3.44
N GLY A 122 20.48 27.84 4.73
CA GLY A 122 21.43 27.66 5.82
C GLY A 122 21.86 26.20 5.94
N GLY A 123 23.15 25.97 6.21
CA GLY A 123 23.68 24.62 6.40
C GLY A 123 24.05 23.89 5.10
N ASN A 124 24.46 22.63 5.24
CA ASN A 124 24.83 21.76 4.12
C ASN A 124 23.56 21.36 3.36
N VAL A 125 23.67 21.30 2.04
CA VAL A 125 22.62 20.77 1.18
C VAL A 125 23.18 19.72 0.23
N ASP A 126 22.33 18.75 -0.09
CA ASP A 126 22.62 17.78 -1.13
C ASP A 126 22.57 18.45 -2.51
N MET A 127 23.56 18.17 -3.35
CA MET A 127 23.67 18.71 -4.69
C MET A 127 23.51 17.61 -5.72
N ASN A 128 22.75 17.93 -6.76
CA ASN A 128 22.32 16.96 -7.75
C ASN A 128 22.48 17.48 -9.18
N GLU A 129 22.90 16.60 -10.08
CA GLU A 129 22.79 16.81 -11.52
C GLU A 129 21.63 15.97 -12.03
N CYS A 130 20.66 16.60 -12.70
CA CYS A 130 19.57 15.90 -13.37
C CYS A 130 19.85 15.87 -14.87
N TYR A 131 19.97 14.68 -15.44
CA TYR A 131 20.31 14.47 -16.85
C TYR A 131 19.07 14.40 -17.76
N ARG A 132 17.88 14.47 -17.17
CA ARG A 132 16.58 14.35 -17.85
C ARG A 132 15.69 15.52 -17.49
N ASP A 133 14.99 16.08 -18.47
CA ASP A 133 14.07 17.19 -18.25
C ASP A 133 12.72 16.68 -17.69
N LEU A 134 12.78 16.17 -16.46
CA LEU A 134 11.61 15.63 -15.75
C LEU A 134 10.48 16.67 -15.62
N PRO A 135 10.73 17.96 -15.34
CA PRO A 135 9.69 18.96 -15.32
C PRO A 135 8.96 19.11 -16.66
N ALA A 136 9.67 19.12 -17.79
CA ALA A 136 9.03 19.21 -19.10
C ALA A 136 8.22 17.95 -19.42
N GLU A 137 8.76 16.76 -19.16
CA GLU A 137 8.07 15.49 -19.43
C GLU A 137 6.80 15.31 -18.61
N ILE A 138 6.86 15.63 -17.31
CA ILE A 138 5.73 15.48 -16.39
C ILE A 138 4.65 16.53 -16.69
N LYS A 139 5.02 17.78 -16.99
CA LYS A 139 4.05 18.85 -17.30
C LYS A 139 3.47 18.75 -18.71
N GLY A 140 4.27 18.31 -19.67
CA GLY A 140 3.89 18.21 -21.08
C GLY A 140 2.92 17.07 -21.39
N GLY A 141 2.64 16.19 -20.41
CA GLY A 141 1.76 15.03 -20.60
C GLY A 141 2.30 13.99 -21.60
N SER A 142 3.54 14.18 -22.08
CA SER A 142 4.24 13.33 -23.06
C SER A 142 4.74 12.01 -22.48
N GLY A 143 4.63 11.84 -21.16
CA GLY A 143 4.69 10.54 -20.51
C GLY A 143 3.79 10.55 -19.29
N LYS A 144 2.66 9.84 -19.34
CA LYS A 144 2.36 9.05 -18.14
C LYS A 144 3.48 8.01 -18.05
N PRO A 145 3.95 7.61 -16.85
CA PRO A 145 4.74 6.40 -16.74
C PRO A 145 4.00 5.34 -17.56
N SER A 146 4.69 4.62 -18.44
CA SER A 146 4.06 3.53 -19.16
C SER A 146 3.68 2.50 -18.10
N THR A 147 2.47 2.64 -17.55
CA THR A 147 1.83 1.59 -16.80
C THR A 147 1.85 0.40 -17.77
N PRO A 148 2.47 -0.73 -17.44
CA PRO A 148 1.96 -1.97 -17.99
C PRO A 148 0.45 -1.89 -17.79
N LYS A 149 -0.34 -2.05 -18.86
CA LYS A 149 -1.77 -2.32 -18.75
C LYS A 149 -1.93 -3.25 -17.55
N PRO A 150 -2.82 -2.98 -16.57
CA PRO A 150 -2.91 -3.81 -15.38
C PRO A 150 -3.05 -5.25 -15.86
N THR A 151 -1.97 -6.02 -15.73
CA THR A 151 -2.09 -7.44 -15.60
C THR A 151 -3.04 -7.58 -14.43
N PRO A 152 -4.19 -8.28 -14.56
CA PRO A 152 -5.01 -8.61 -13.41
C PRO A 152 -4.04 -9.01 -12.32
N ALA A 153 -4.12 -8.34 -11.16
CA ALA A 153 -3.18 -8.58 -10.07
C ALA A 153 -2.99 -10.10 -9.97
N PRO A 154 -1.75 -10.64 -10.05
CA PRO A 154 -1.54 -12.01 -9.62
C PRO A 154 -2.24 -12.12 -8.27
N ALA A 155 -3.17 -13.07 -8.14
CA ALA A 155 -3.78 -13.36 -6.85
C ALA A 155 -2.64 -13.35 -5.82
N PRO A 156 -2.76 -12.61 -4.71
CA PRO A 156 -1.63 -12.31 -3.83
C PRO A 156 -0.83 -13.58 -3.60
N ALA A 157 0.47 -13.55 -3.94
CA ALA A 157 1.36 -14.66 -3.61
C ALA A 157 1.13 -15.00 -2.14
N PRO A 158 0.91 -16.28 -1.77
CA PRO A 158 0.53 -16.63 -0.42
C PRO A 158 1.56 -16.02 0.54
N GLN A 159 1.12 -15.05 1.36
CA GLN A 159 1.90 -14.69 2.54
C GLN A 159 2.12 -16.00 3.31
N PRO A 160 3.28 -16.21 3.98
CA PRO A 160 3.38 -17.32 4.91
C PRO A 160 2.18 -17.22 5.84
N ALA A 161 1.29 -18.21 5.76
CA ALA A 161 0.02 -18.13 6.45
C ALA A 161 0.33 -17.84 7.91
N LYS A 162 -0.21 -16.75 8.47
CA LYS A 162 -0.16 -16.61 9.93
C LYS A 162 -0.84 -17.85 10.46
N THR A 163 -0.20 -18.61 11.33
CA THR A 163 -0.81 -19.81 11.88
C THR A 163 -1.22 -19.59 13.33
N HIS A 164 -2.28 -20.27 13.75
CA HIS A 164 -2.73 -20.34 15.12
C HIS A 164 -2.82 -21.80 15.54
N THR A 165 -2.04 -22.20 16.54
CA THR A 165 -2.16 -23.52 17.15
C THR A 165 -3.26 -23.49 18.20
N VAL A 166 -4.35 -24.23 17.94
CA VAL A 166 -5.52 -24.34 18.82
C VAL A 166 -5.08 -24.81 20.20
N LYS A 167 -5.45 -24.09 21.25
CA LYS A 167 -5.24 -24.48 22.64
C LYS A 167 -6.46 -25.24 23.17
N SER A 168 -6.23 -26.00 24.24
CA SER A 168 -7.33 -26.71 24.92
C SER A 168 -8.43 -25.74 25.32
N GLY A 169 -9.66 -26.02 24.88
CA GLY A 169 -10.86 -25.24 25.19
C GLY A 169 -11.16 -24.08 24.23
N GLU A 170 -10.34 -23.82 23.20
CA GLU A 170 -10.67 -22.79 22.20
C GLU A 170 -11.70 -23.29 21.18
N THR A 171 -12.62 -22.41 20.79
CA THR A 171 -13.54 -22.64 19.67
C THR A 171 -13.10 -21.89 18.41
N LEU A 172 -13.54 -22.37 17.24
CA LEU A 172 -13.22 -21.73 15.96
C LEU A 172 -13.74 -20.28 15.90
N SER A 173 -14.87 -19.99 16.55
CA SER A 173 -15.46 -18.67 16.65
C SER A 173 -14.64 -17.69 17.50
N GLU A 174 -14.10 -18.13 18.62
CA GLU A 174 -13.24 -17.28 19.47
C GLU A 174 -11.91 -16.97 18.79
N ILE A 175 -11.33 -17.95 18.11
CA ILE A 175 -10.12 -17.78 17.32
C ILE A 175 -10.38 -16.80 16.17
N ALA A 176 -11.48 -16.98 15.43
CA ALA A 176 -11.86 -16.07 14.35
C ALA A 176 -12.02 -14.62 14.84
N ASN A 177 -12.72 -14.42 15.96
CA ASN A 177 -12.90 -13.10 16.57
C ASN A 177 -11.56 -12.46 16.95
N ARG A 178 -10.64 -13.22 17.55
CA ARG A 178 -9.31 -12.73 17.93
C ARG A 178 -8.53 -12.18 16.74
N TYR A 179 -8.70 -12.79 15.57
CA TYR A 179 -8.00 -12.40 14.35
C TYR A 179 -8.84 -11.51 13.42
N GLY A 180 -10.00 -11.02 13.90
CA GLY A 180 -10.86 -10.10 13.14
C GLY A 180 -11.51 -10.73 11.91
N THR A 181 -11.72 -12.04 11.92
CA THR A 181 -12.36 -12.82 10.85
C THR A 181 -13.62 -13.56 11.33
N THR A 182 -14.25 -14.36 10.47
CA THR A 182 -15.42 -15.19 10.83
C THR A 182 -15.06 -16.66 10.93
N TYR A 183 -15.79 -17.44 11.73
CA TYR A 183 -15.54 -18.88 11.83
C TYR A 183 -15.82 -19.60 10.51
N GLN A 184 -16.75 -19.10 9.68
CA GLN A 184 -17.06 -19.67 8.37
C GLN A 184 -15.88 -19.48 7.42
N HIS A 185 -15.30 -18.28 7.40
CA HIS A 185 -14.11 -17.99 6.61
C HIS A 185 -12.94 -18.83 7.12
N LEU A 186 -12.73 -18.86 8.44
CA LEU A 186 -11.67 -19.63 9.07
C LEU A 186 -11.83 -21.15 8.83
N ALA A 187 -13.06 -21.68 8.84
CA ALA A 187 -13.36 -23.06 8.49
C ALA A 187 -13.05 -23.35 7.02
N ALA A 188 -13.46 -22.46 6.12
CA ALA A 188 -13.27 -22.62 4.68
C ALA A 188 -11.78 -22.65 4.30
N ILE A 189 -10.97 -21.71 4.81
CA ILE A 189 -9.53 -21.65 4.48
C ILE A 189 -8.72 -22.81 5.11
N ASN A 190 -9.29 -23.48 6.11
CA ASN A 190 -8.68 -24.63 6.79
C ASN A 190 -9.29 -25.99 6.40
N GLY A 191 -10.26 -26.03 5.49
CA GLY A 191 -10.92 -27.27 5.08
C GLY A 191 -11.70 -27.97 6.21
N ILE A 192 -12.23 -27.21 7.17
CA ILE A 192 -12.95 -27.76 8.32
C ILE A 192 -14.43 -27.94 7.94
N SER A 193 -14.84 -29.19 7.71
CA SER A 193 -16.23 -29.52 7.37
C SER A 193 -17.20 -29.36 8.55
N ASN A 194 -16.71 -29.55 9.78
CA ASN A 194 -17.49 -29.33 11.00
C ASN A 194 -16.83 -28.25 11.87
N PRO A 195 -17.28 -26.99 11.79
CA PRO A 195 -16.71 -25.87 12.55
C PRO A 195 -16.74 -26.03 14.07
N ASN A 196 -17.57 -26.94 14.60
CA ASN A 196 -17.69 -27.24 16.02
C ASN A 196 -16.71 -28.33 16.49
N LEU A 197 -15.90 -28.91 15.59
CA LEU A 197 -14.97 -29.99 15.90
C LEU A 197 -13.55 -29.60 15.48
N ILE A 198 -12.84 -28.94 16.39
CA ILE A 198 -11.40 -28.66 16.29
C ILE A 198 -10.67 -29.24 17.50
N TYR A 199 -9.38 -29.54 17.35
CA TYR A 199 -8.59 -30.23 18.37
C TYR A 199 -7.46 -29.35 18.89
N ALA A 200 -7.15 -29.48 20.19
CA ALA A 200 -5.94 -28.89 20.75
C ALA A 200 -4.69 -29.39 19.99
N GLY A 201 -3.78 -28.47 19.67
CA GLY A 201 -2.61 -28.72 18.84
C GLY A 201 -2.86 -28.60 17.33
N GLN A 202 -4.11 -28.49 16.88
CA GLN A 202 -4.44 -28.25 15.47
C GLN A 202 -3.90 -26.90 15.02
N VAL A 203 -3.17 -26.86 13.91
CA VAL A 203 -2.62 -25.62 13.36
C VAL A 203 -3.57 -25.07 12.30
N LEU A 204 -4.16 -23.91 12.58
CA LEU A 204 -5.06 -23.20 11.67
C LEU A 204 -4.29 -22.13 10.91
N LYS A 205 -4.47 -22.08 9.60
CA LYS A 205 -4.15 -20.94 8.75
C LYS A 205 -5.06 -19.77 9.13
N ILE A 206 -4.47 -18.59 9.29
CA ILE A 206 -5.08 -17.31 9.59
C ILE A 206 -4.72 -16.36 8.45
N ASP A 207 -5.73 -15.84 7.77
CA ASP A 207 -5.62 -14.67 6.91
C ASP A 207 -6.59 -13.59 7.42
N GLY A 208 -6.10 -12.36 7.56
CA GLY A 208 -6.83 -11.26 8.21
C GLY A 208 -7.90 -10.62 7.32
N THR A 209 -8.50 -11.36 6.38
CA THR A 209 -9.09 -10.77 5.17
C THR A 209 -10.59 -10.98 4.97
N ALA A 210 -11.33 -11.46 5.96
CA ALA A 210 -12.78 -11.30 5.98
C ALA A 210 -13.15 -10.45 7.18
N ALA A 211 -13.23 -9.12 7.00
CA ALA A 211 -13.79 -8.26 8.04
C ALA A 211 -15.15 -8.84 8.44
N ALA A 212 -15.30 -9.19 9.72
CA ALA A 212 -16.57 -9.68 10.23
C ALA A 212 -17.65 -8.67 9.84
N THR A 213 -18.58 -9.09 8.96
CA THR A 213 -19.68 -8.25 8.50
C THR A 213 -20.40 -7.73 9.73
N LYS A 214 -20.23 -6.44 10.04
CA LYS A 214 -20.97 -5.83 11.14
C LYS A 214 -22.43 -5.91 10.75
N THR A 215 -23.25 -6.55 11.58
CA THR A 215 -24.69 -6.62 11.36
C THR A 215 -25.42 -5.81 12.42
N TYR A 216 -26.63 -5.40 12.08
CA TYR A 216 -27.57 -4.75 12.97
C TYR A 216 -28.91 -5.46 12.91
N THR A 217 -29.44 -5.87 14.06
CA THR A 217 -30.80 -6.40 14.14
C THR A 217 -31.78 -5.25 14.30
N VAL A 218 -32.67 -5.09 13.31
CA VAL A 218 -33.74 -4.08 13.28
C VAL A 218 -34.60 -4.23 14.52
N LYS A 219 -34.87 -3.12 15.21
CA LYS A 219 -35.77 -3.04 16.37
C LYS A 219 -37.10 -2.40 15.97
N GLY A 220 -38.10 -2.53 16.83
CA GLY A 220 -39.39 -1.84 16.65
C GLY A 220 -39.20 -0.34 16.46
N GLY A 221 -39.68 0.19 15.33
CA GLY A 221 -39.58 1.61 14.98
C GLY A 221 -38.32 2.02 14.20
N ASP A 222 -37.41 1.07 13.94
CA ASP A 222 -36.25 1.36 13.09
C ASP A 222 -36.64 1.54 11.62
N THR A 223 -35.91 2.41 10.94
CA THR A 223 -35.95 2.57 9.48
C THR A 223 -34.56 2.31 8.91
N LEU A 224 -34.47 1.87 7.65
CA LEU A 224 -33.17 1.64 7.01
C LEU A 224 -32.32 2.92 6.95
N SER A 225 -32.97 4.08 6.80
CA SER A 225 -32.32 5.40 6.87
C SER A 225 -31.83 5.78 8.26
N GLY A 226 -32.62 5.52 9.32
CA GLY A 226 -32.20 5.73 10.70
C GLY A 226 -31.00 4.86 11.09
N ILE A 227 -31.02 3.59 10.67
CA ILE A 227 -29.89 2.67 10.84
C ILE A 227 -28.68 3.17 10.06
N ALA A 228 -28.85 3.57 8.80
CA ALA A 228 -27.75 4.10 8.00
C ALA A 228 -27.09 5.33 8.63
N ALA A 229 -27.88 6.30 9.10
CA ALA A 229 -27.38 7.49 9.77
C ALA A 229 -26.59 7.15 11.04
N LYS A 230 -27.11 6.23 11.86
CA LYS A 230 -26.45 5.76 13.10
C LYS A 230 -25.08 5.15 12.85
N TYR A 231 -24.92 4.47 11.71
CA TYR A 231 -23.68 3.80 11.33
C TYR A 231 -22.86 4.56 10.29
N ASN A 232 -23.13 5.86 10.12
CA ASN A 232 -22.39 6.76 9.24
C ASN A 232 -22.26 6.23 7.80
N THR A 233 -23.38 5.70 7.28
CA THR A 233 -23.50 5.14 5.93
C THR A 233 -24.81 5.65 5.30
N THR A 234 -25.13 5.19 4.09
CA THR A 234 -26.35 5.57 3.38
C THR A 234 -27.33 4.41 3.29
N TYR A 235 -28.63 4.70 3.30
CA TYR A 235 -29.64 3.65 3.17
C TYR A 235 -29.54 2.96 1.81
N GLN A 236 -29.09 3.66 0.77
CA GLN A 236 -28.87 3.09 -0.56
C GLN A 236 -27.78 2.02 -0.51
N LYS A 237 -26.69 2.29 0.20
CA LYS A 237 -25.61 1.33 0.41
C LYS A 237 -26.09 0.13 1.21
N LEU A 238 -26.84 0.35 2.29
CA LEU A 238 -27.43 -0.74 3.06
C LEU A 238 -28.42 -1.56 2.24
N ALA A 239 -29.30 -0.92 1.48
CA ALA A 239 -30.29 -1.58 0.64
C ALA A 239 -29.62 -2.46 -0.42
N GLN A 240 -28.58 -1.93 -1.07
CA GLN A 240 -27.81 -2.65 -2.09
C GLN A 240 -27.12 -3.89 -1.51
N ILE A 241 -26.41 -3.76 -0.38
CA ILE A 241 -25.65 -4.88 0.23
C ILE A 241 -26.58 -5.95 0.81
N ASN A 242 -27.80 -5.57 1.19
CA ASN A 242 -28.79 -6.47 1.78
C ASN A 242 -29.88 -6.93 0.81
N GLY A 243 -29.80 -6.55 -0.48
CA GLY A 243 -30.81 -6.91 -1.48
C GLY A 243 -32.22 -6.40 -1.16
N ILE A 244 -32.33 -5.25 -0.49
CA ILE A 244 -33.62 -4.67 -0.06
C ILE A 244 -34.19 -3.83 -1.20
N SER A 245 -35.21 -4.36 -1.89
CA SER A 245 -35.89 -3.65 -2.99
C SER A 245 -36.76 -2.49 -2.52
N ASN A 246 -37.30 -2.55 -1.29
CA ASN A 246 -38.06 -1.46 -0.69
C ASN A 246 -37.40 -0.99 0.62
N PRO A 247 -36.58 0.09 0.58
CA PRO A 247 -35.88 0.63 1.74
C PRO A 247 -36.77 1.07 2.90
N ASN A 248 -38.06 1.31 2.64
CA ASN A 248 -39.04 1.72 3.67
C ASN A 248 -39.66 0.52 4.40
N LEU A 249 -39.35 -0.71 3.98
CA LEU A 249 -39.91 -1.94 4.53
C LEU A 249 -38.80 -2.79 5.16
N VAL A 250 -38.40 -2.41 6.37
CA VAL A 250 -37.57 -3.25 7.24
C VAL A 250 -38.38 -3.71 8.44
N HIS A 251 -38.21 -4.97 8.84
CA HIS A 251 -39.01 -5.58 9.91
C HIS A 251 -38.19 -5.79 11.19
N PRO A 252 -38.76 -5.57 12.38
CA PRO A 252 -38.10 -5.95 13.63
C PRO A 252 -37.61 -7.40 13.60
N GLY A 253 -36.37 -7.63 14.03
CA GLY A 253 -35.69 -8.92 13.96
C GLY A 253 -34.93 -9.16 12.64
N GLN A 254 -35.15 -8.36 11.60
CA GLN A 254 -34.37 -8.44 10.36
C GLN A 254 -32.91 -8.05 10.62
N VAL A 255 -31.97 -8.84 10.08
CA VAL A 255 -30.55 -8.59 10.23
C VAL A 255 -30.03 -7.83 9.01
N ILE A 256 -29.45 -6.65 9.23
CA ILE A 256 -28.91 -5.74 8.23
C ILE A 256 -27.39 -5.77 8.29
N LYS A 257 -26.73 -6.16 7.20
CA LYS A 257 -25.29 -6.01 6.99
C LYS A 257 -24.96 -4.52 6.84
N LEU A 258 -24.01 -4.02 7.63
CA LEU A 258 -23.63 -2.61 7.70
C LEU A 258 -22.45 -2.23 6.80
N GLY A 259 -21.70 -3.20 6.29
CA GLY A 259 -20.52 -2.99 5.45
C GLY A 259 -20.01 -4.29 4.86
#